data_AF-A0A6J7ZGL3-F1
#
_entry.id   AF-A0A6J7ZGL3-F1
#
_cell.length_a   1.000
_cell.length_b   1.000
_cell.length_c   1.000
_cell.angle_alpha   90.00
_cell.angle_beta   90.00
_cell.angle_gamma   90.00
#
_symmetry.space_group_name_H-M   'P 1'
#
loop_
_entity.id
_entity.type
_entity.pdbx_description
1 polymer ?
#
loop_
_entity_poly.entity_id
_entity_poly.type
_entity_poly.pdbx_seq_one_letter_code
_entity_poly.pdbx_strand_id
1 'polypeptide(L)'
;MAHTFLMESGQWLLEGNWIDRGEIPIALRGKTVVAWHQSDWFSMVTKLVFPNSDREDIILQYRGRLDGNEREYTFVLQHSQLGKIEGEGLISPESIVQRYRVLGDERQRRNGFETLRKVDSNHYYYCSGIMAGHSLNLISVVEATLERKS
;
A
#
# COMPACT_ATOMS: atom_id res chain seq x y z
N MET A 1 -2.98 9.88 -19.37
CA MET A 1 -3.29 10.67 -18.16
C MET A 1 -3.97 9.84 -17.07
N ALA A 2 -4.67 8.73 -17.36
CA ALA A 2 -5.25 7.89 -16.30
C ALA A 2 -4.19 7.04 -15.59
N HIS A 3 -4.27 6.95 -14.27
CA HIS A 3 -3.65 5.88 -13.51
C HIS A 3 -4.30 4.54 -13.87
N THR A 4 -3.57 3.46 -13.72
CA THR A 4 -3.97 2.08 -14.04
C THR A 4 -3.92 1.22 -12.79
N PHE A 5 -2.86 1.37 -11.98
CA PHE A 5 -2.84 0.86 -10.63
C PHE A 5 -4.01 1.46 -9.87
N LEU A 6 -4.69 0.63 -9.08
CA LEU A 6 -5.95 0.92 -8.38
C LEU A 6 -7.16 1.20 -9.29
N MET A 7 -7.01 1.96 -10.37
CA MET A 7 -8.11 2.42 -11.24
C MET A 7 -8.64 1.36 -12.20
N GLU A 8 -7.86 0.31 -12.46
CA GLU A 8 -8.25 -0.81 -13.29
C GLU A 8 -8.09 -2.12 -12.54
N SER A 9 -8.91 -3.11 -12.91
CA SER A 9 -8.67 -4.47 -12.46
C SER A 9 -7.39 -5.01 -13.10
N GLY A 10 -6.59 -5.74 -12.34
CA GLY A 10 -5.32 -6.27 -12.83
C GLY A 10 -4.43 -6.85 -11.76
N GLN A 11 -3.35 -7.49 -12.21
CA GLN A 11 -2.33 -8.07 -11.34
C GLN A 11 -1.03 -7.30 -11.47
N TRP A 12 -0.39 -7.07 -10.33
CA TRP A 12 0.87 -6.33 -10.21
C TRP A 12 1.87 -7.15 -9.41
N LEU A 13 3.13 -7.16 -9.84
CA LEU A 13 4.23 -7.59 -9.01
C LEU A 13 4.87 -6.40 -8.35
N LEU A 14 5.36 -6.60 -7.14
CA LEU A 14 6.11 -5.63 -6.35
C LEU A 14 7.50 -6.20 -6.09
N GLU A 15 8.55 -5.43 -6.32
CA GLU A 15 9.92 -5.81 -5.97
C GLU A 15 10.66 -4.62 -5.38
N GLY A 16 11.36 -4.85 -4.27
CA GLY A 16 12.02 -3.76 -3.56
C GLY A 16 12.68 -4.20 -2.26
N ASN A 17 12.74 -3.28 -1.31
CA ASN A 17 13.34 -3.49 -0.01
C ASN A 17 12.43 -2.98 1.10
N TRP A 18 12.40 -3.74 2.19
CA TRP A 18 11.91 -3.32 3.48
C TRP A 18 13.07 -2.84 4.34
N ILE A 19 12.93 -1.67 4.93
CA ILE A 19 13.99 -0.99 5.66
C ILE A 19 13.46 -0.68 7.05
N ASP A 20 13.86 -1.47 8.05
CA ASP A 20 13.64 -1.12 9.45
C ASP A 20 14.70 -0.12 9.90
N ARG A 21 14.32 0.86 10.73
CA ARG A 21 15.25 1.91 11.16
C ARG A 21 16.44 1.31 11.91
N GLY A 22 17.65 1.53 11.37
CA GLY A 22 18.91 1.07 11.98
C GLY A 22 19.35 -0.34 11.55
N GLU A 23 18.56 -1.01 10.73
CA GLU A 23 18.82 -2.36 10.24
C GLU A 23 19.27 -2.36 8.77
N ILE A 24 19.84 -3.48 8.33
CA ILE A 24 20.17 -3.70 6.92
C ILE A 24 18.86 -3.91 6.13
N PRO A 25 18.70 -3.31 4.94
CA PRO A 25 17.54 -3.55 4.10
C PRO A 25 17.31 -5.03 3.79
N ILE A 26 16.06 -5.47 3.87
CA ILE A 26 15.63 -6.83 3.58
C ILE A 26 14.92 -6.84 2.22
N ALA A 27 15.31 -7.75 1.33
CA ALA A 27 14.65 -7.90 0.05
C ALA A 27 13.15 -8.21 0.23
N LEU A 28 12.32 -7.53 -0.55
CA LEU A 28 10.87 -7.64 -0.52
C LEU A 28 10.37 -8.01 -1.91
N ARG A 29 9.48 -9.01 -1.98
CA ARG A 29 8.70 -9.30 -3.18
C ARG A 29 7.23 -9.30 -2.84
N GLY A 30 6.39 -8.97 -3.79
CA GLY A 30 4.97 -8.96 -3.59
C GLY A 30 4.16 -9.20 -4.85
N LYS A 31 2.90 -9.54 -4.63
CA LYS A 31 1.87 -9.61 -5.66
C LYS A 31 0.63 -8.90 -5.17
N THR A 32 0.11 -7.99 -5.97
CA THR A 32 -1.11 -7.25 -5.73
C THR A 32 -2.14 -7.60 -6.80
N VAL A 33 -3.38 -7.86 -6.40
CA VAL A 33 -4.52 -8.07 -7.30
C VAL A 33 -5.56 -7.02 -6.98
N VAL A 34 -5.92 -6.21 -7.97
CA VAL A 34 -6.99 -5.21 -7.90
C VAL A 34 -8.21 -5.75 -8.64
N ALA A 35 -9.38 -5.65 -8.04
CA ALA A 35 -10.65 -6.00 -8.66
C ALA A 35 -11.70 -4.93 -8.36
N TRP A 36 -12.38 -4.48 -9.41
CA TRP A 36 -13.50 -3.55 -9.32
C TRP A 36 -14.83 -4.28 -9.26
N HIS A 37 -15.73 -3.78 -8.43
CA HIS A 37 -17.10 -4.24 -8.25
C HIS A 37 -18.02 -3.03 -8.40
N GLN A 38 -19.05 -3.09 -9.24
CA GLN A 38 -19.85 -1.89 -9.57
C GLN A 38 -18.94 -0.73 -10.06
N SER A 39 -19.49 0.47 -10.26
CA SER A 39 -18.71 1.58 -10.81
C SER A 39 -17.66 2.14 -9.85
N ASP A 40 -17.92 2.09 -8.54
CA ASP A 40 -17.19 2.92 -7.56
C ASP A 40 -16.51 2.13 -6.43
N TRP A 41 -16.68 0.80 -6.37
CA TRP A 41 -16.07 -0.03 -5.32
C TRP A 41 -14.93 -0.87 -5.85
N PHE A 42 -13.85 -0.95 -5.07
CA PHE A 42 -12.73 -1.84 -5.36
C PHE A 42 -12.39 -2.73 -4.16
N SER A 43 -11.79 -3.86 -4.48
CA SER A 43 -11.08 -4.72 -3.56
C SER A 43 -9.66 -4.91 -4.05
N MET A 44 -8.72 -4.98 -3.12
CA MET A 44 -7.32 -5.22 -3.45
C MET A 44 -6.72 -6.20 -2.45
N VAL A 45 -5.97 -7.18 -2.93
CA VAL A 45 -5.23 -8.10 -2.07
C VAL A 45 -3.76 -8.03 -2.43
N THR A 46 -2.93 -7.75 -1.44
CA THR A 46 -1.47 -7.75 -1.57
C THR A 46 -0.90 -8.82 -0.66
N LYS A 47 -0.03 -9.67 -1.22
CA LYS A 47 0.84 -10.55 -0.44
C LYS A 47 2.27 -10.09 -0.62
N LEU A 48 2.97 -9.86 0.47
CA LEU A 48 4.38 -9.55 0.55
C LEU A 48 5.12 -10.73 1.17
N VAL A 49 6.30 -11.03 0.61
CA VAL A 49 7.20 -12.09 1.07
C VAL A 49 8.61 -11.53 1.19
N PHE A 50 9.40 -12.11 2.08
CA PHE A 50 10.77 -11.67 2.37
C PHE A 50 11.75 -12.81 2.04
N PRO A 51 12.24 -12.88 0.79
CA PRO A 51 13.16 -13.95 0.40
C PRO A 51 14.41 -13.94 1.27
N ASN A 52 14.85 -15.12 1.70
CA ASN A 52 16.05 -15.29 2.53
C ASN A 52 15.99 -14.57 3.88
N SER A 53 14.79 -14.36 4.42
CA SER A 53 14.54 -13.82 5.75
C SER A 53 13.57 -14.73 6.50
N ASP A 54 13.72 -14.81 7.82
CA ASP A 54 12.78 -15.51 8.70
C ASP A 54 11.52 -14.68 9.02
N ARG A 55 11.39 -13.50 8.40
CA ARG A 55 10.24 -12.62 8.57
C ARG A 55 8.98 -13.26 7.98
N GLU A 56 7.91 -13.21 8.76
CA GLU A 56 6.60 -13.65 8.29
C GLU A 56 6.10 -12.84 7.10
N ASP A 57 5.47 -13.52 6.14
CA ASP A 57 4.75 -12.92 5.04
C ASP A 57 3.71 -11.90 5.56
N ILE A 58 3.54 -10.80 4.83
CA ILE A 58 2.50 -9.81 5.12
C ILE A 58 1.39 -9.95 4.10
N ILE A 59 0.18 -10.23 4.58
CA ILE A 59 -1.05 -10.20 3.79
C ILE A 59 -1.83 -8.93 4.11
N LEU A 60 -2.28 -8.24 3.06
CA LEU A 60 -3.09 -7.02 3.10
C LEU A 60 -4.36 -7.25 2.27
N GLN A 61 -5.53 -7.04 2.87
CA GLN A 61 -6.83 -7.18 2.22
C GLN A 61 -7.63 -5.88 2.34
N TYR A 62 -7.73 -5.17 1.23
CA TYR A 62 -8.39 -3.88 1.12
C TYR A 62 -9.80 -4.03 0.59
N ARG A 63 -10.68 -3.15 1.08
CA ARG A 63 -11.94 -2.80 0.44
C ARG A 63 -12.09 -1.29 0.49
N GLY A 64 -12.28 -0.67 -0.67
CA GLY A 64 -12.40 0.78 -0.76
C GLY A 64 -13.45 1.23 -1.76
N ARG A 65 -13.74 2.52 -1.70
CA ARG A 65 -14.72 3.20 -2.54
C ARG A 65 -14.13 4.50 -3.06
N LEU A 66 -14.23 4.70 -4.36
CA LEU A 66 -13.91 5.94 -5.03
C LEU A 66 -15.05 6.94 -4.82
N ASP A 67 -14.71 8.20 -4.60
CA ASP A 67 -15.68 9.27 -4.51
C ASP A 67 -16.03 9.81 -5.90
N GLY A 68 -17.18 10.49 -6.03
CA GLY A 68 -17.79 10.81 -7.33
C GLY A 68 -17.01 11.78 -8.23
N ASN A 69 -15.86 12.32 -7.76
CA ASN A 69 -14.94 13.10 -8.57
C ASN A 69 -13.76 12.27 -9.13
N GLU A 70 -13.72 10.97 -8.82
CA GLU A 70 -12.68 10.00 -9.20
C GLU A 70 -11.25 10.38 -8.79
N ARG A 71 -11.11 11.26 -7.78
CA ARG A 71 -9.81 11.76 -7.30
C ARG A 71 -9.53 11.41 -5.85
N GLU A 72 -10.53 10.95 -5.13
CA GLU A 72 -10.44 10.65 -3.71
C GLU A 72 -11.07 9.28 -3.47
N TYR A 73 -10.54 8.54 -2.52
CA TYR A 73 -11.13 7.28 -2.09
C TYR A 73 -10.91 7.06 -0.61
N THR A 74 -11.80 6.27 -0.02
CA THR A 74 -11.65 5.77 1.35
C THR A 74 -11.57 4.26 1.33
N PHE A 75 -10.89 3.68 2.31
CA PHE A 75 -10.75 2.23 2.40
C PHE A 75 -10.64 1.73 3.84
N VAL A 76 -10.99 0.46 3.99
CA VAL A 76 -10.63 -0.36 5.14
C VAL A 76 -9.68 -1.46 4.68
N LEU A 77 -8.73 -1.81 5.54
CA LEU A 77 -7.70 -2.79 5.28
C LEU A 77 -7.60 -3.76 6.46
N GLN A 78 -7.65 -5.06 6.19
CA GLN A 78 -7.18 -6.06 7.14
C GLN A 78 -5.70 -6.36 6.87
N HIS A 79 -4.84 -5.92 7.78
CA HIS A 79 -3.42 -6.21 7.78
C HIS A 79 -3.15 -7.42 8.69
N SER A 80 -2.44 -8.42 8.18
CA SER A 80 -2.07 -9.64 8.92
C SER A 80 -1.37 -9.38 10.25
N GLN A 81 -0.38 -8.47 10.28
CA GLN A 81 0.36 -8.10 11.50
C GLN A 81 -0.23 -6.90 12.28
N LEU A 82 -0.69 -5.85 11.61
CA LEU A 82 -1.19 -4.63 12.28
C LEU A 82 -2.67 -4.72 12.69
N GLY A 83 -3.43 -5.66 12.15
CA GLY A 83 -4.86 -5.76 12.38
C GLY A 83 -5.68 -4.85 11.45
N LYS A 84 -6.76 -4.28 11.97
CA LYS A 84 -7.68 -3.45 11.17
C LYS A 84 -7.10 -2.05 10.97
N ILE A 85 -7.22 -1.57 9.75
CA ILE A 85 -6.75 -0.25 9.32
C ILE A 85 -7.89 0.44 8.59
N GLU A 86 -7.96 1.75 8.74
CA GLU A 86 -8.75 2.61 7.85
C GLU A 86 -7.86 3.72 7.27
N GLY A 87 -8.21 4.17 6.08
CA GLY A 87 -7.44 5.17 5.39
C GLY A 87 -8.21 5.85 4.28
N GLU A 88 -7.53 6.81 3.68
CA GLU A 88 -8.00 7.59 2.54
C GLU A 88 -6.84 7.83 1.59
N GLY A 89 -7.16 8.09 0.33
CA GLY A 89 -6.17 8.42 -0.67
C GLY A 89 -6.65 9.42 -1.69
N LEU A 90 -5.68 10.07 -2.31
CA LEU A 90 -5.82 11.05 -3.37
C LEU A 90 -5.13 10.52 -4.63
N ILE A 91 -5.80 10.67 -5.76
CA ILE A 91 -5.30 10.34 -7.09
C ILE A 91 -4.94 11.66 -7.78
N SER A 92 -3.66 12.00 -7.72
CA SER A 92 -3.12 13.15 -8.45
C SER A 92 -2.77 12.76 -9.89
N PRO A 93 -2.37 13.69 -10.78
CA PRO A 93 -2.01 13.33 -12.17
C PRO A 93 -0.82 12.36 -12.29
N GLU A 94 0.10 12.43 -11.34
CA GLU A 94 1.39 11.74 -11.41
C GLU A 94 1.55 10.66 -10.32
N SER A 95 0.81 10.79 -9.22
CA SER A 95 0.93 9.90 -8.07
C SER A 95 -0.42 9.57 -7.46
N ILE A 96 -0.56 8.32 -7.01
CA ILE A 96 -1.57 7.95 -6.02
C ILE A 96 -0.92 8.05 -4.65
N VAL A 97 -1.59 8.73 -3.73
CA VAL A 97 -1.09 9.02 -2.39
C VAL A 97 -2.13 8.58 -1.39
N GLN A 98 -1.74 7.81 -0.38
CA GLN A 98 -2.66 7.39 0.67
C GLN A 98 -2.06 7.45 2.05
N ARG A 99 -2.93 7.63 3.05
CA ARG A 99 -2.56 7.63 4.46
C ARG A 99 -3.54 6.75 5.23
N TYR A 100 -3.07 6.18 6.33
CA TYR A 100 -3.89 5.28 7.13
C TYR A 100 -3.58 5.36 8.61
N ARG A 101 -4.50 4.85 9.43
CA ARG A 101 -4.30 4.59 10.86
C ARG A 101 -4.72 3.18 11.22
N VAL A 102 -4.02 2.58 12.17
CA VAL A 102 -4.38 1.28 12.74
C VAL A 102 -5.47 1.47 13.81
N LEU A 103 -6.57 0.73 13.66
CA LEU A 103 -7.72 0.77 14.57
C LEU A 103 -7.48 -0.13 15.80
N GLY A 104 -7.92 0.34 16.97
CA GLY A 104 -7.73 -0.38 18.24
C GLY A 104 -6.28 -0.38 18.76
N ASP A 105 -5.38 0.34 18.10
CA ASP A 105 -3.96 0.41 18.43
C ASP A 105 -3.65 1.61 19.36
N GLU A 106 -4.47 1.87 20.37
CA GLU A 106 -4.38 3.11 21.18
C GLU A 106 -3.03 3.31 21.89
N ARG A 107 -2.32 2.21 22.16
CA ARG A 107 -1.00 2.20 22.81
C ARG A 107 0.13 2.57 21.86
N GLN A 108 0.18 1.97 20.67
CA GLN A 108 1.27 2.20 19.70
C GLN A 108 0.93 3.28 18.67
N ARG A 109 -0.37 3.56 18.46
CA ARG A 109 -0.94 4.57 17.56
C ARG A 109 -0.32 4.53 16.18
N ARG A 110 -0.12 3.31 15.65
CA ARG A 110 0.53 3.12 14.37
C ARG A 110 -0.31 3.74 13.26
N ASN A 111 0.38 4.42 12.38
CA ASN A 111 -0.16 5.07 11.20
C ASN A 111 0.89 5.02 10.11
N GLY A 112 0.49 5.36 8.89
CA GLY A 112 1.42 5.29 7.79
C GLY A 112 0.92 6.05 6.58
N PHE A 113 1.81 6.08 5.60
CA PHE A 113 1.60 6.76 4.33
C PHE A 113 2.22 5.92 3.21
N GLU A 114 1.59 5.93 2.06
CA GLU A 114 2.06 5.25 0.86
C GLU A 114 1.95 6.18 -0.34
N THR A 115 2.89 6.09 -1.26
CA THR A 115 2.89 6.83 -2.52
C THR A 115 3.26 5.92 -3.67
N LEU A 116 2.46 5.96 -4.72
CA LEU A 116 2.70 5.31 -6.00
C LEU A 116 2.89 6.37 -7.07
N ARG A 117 4.14 6.71 -7.39
CA ARG A 117 4.49 7.62 -8.48
C ARG A 117 4.49 6.84 -9.80
N LYS A 118 3.67 7.26 -10.74
CA LYS A 118 3.58 6.66 -12.07
C LYS A 118 4.89 6.83 -12.83
N VAL A 119 5.37 5.78 -13.48
CA VAL A 119 6.45 5.86 -14.47
C VAL A 119 5.83 5.79 -15.86
N ASP A 120 4.98 4.78 -16.08
CA ASP A 120 4.13 4.63 -17.25
C ASP A 120 2.82 3.92 -16.87
N SER A 121 2.04 3.43 -17.84
CA SER A 121 0.77 2.74 -17.58
C SER A 121 0.92 1.39 -16.88
N ASN A 122 2.09 0.78 -16.87
CA ASN A 122 2.35 -0.54 -16.29
C ASN A 122 3.44 -0.53 -15.21
N HIS A 123 4.07 0.61 -14.96
CA HIS A 123 5.14 0.75 -13.98
C HIS A 123 4.93 1.91 -13.01
N TYR A 124 5.18 1.64 -11.72
CA TYR A 124 5.12 2.64 -10.65
C TYR A 124 6.32 2.50 -9.72
N TYR A 125 6.79 3.62 -9.18
CA TYR A 125 7.60 3.62 -7.97
C TYR A 125 6.68 3.67 -6.75
N TYR A 126 6.90 2.77 -5.81
CA TYR A 126 6.17 2.66 -4.56
C TYR A 126 7.09 2.98 -3.39
N CYS A 127 6.61 3.86 -2.53
CA CYS A 127 7.24 4.14 -1.26
C CYS A 127 6.19 4.14 -0.15
N SER A 128 6.49 3.51 0.98
CA SER A 128 5.62 3.58 2.16
C SER A 128 6.40 3.75 3.43
N GLY A 129 5.81 4.40 4.43
CA GLY A 129 6.39 4.54 5.76
C GLY A 129 5.38 4.15 6.84
N ILE A 130 5.85 3.40 7.84
CA ILE A 130 5.09 3.08 9.06
C ILE A 130 5.65 3.88 10.22
N MET A 131 4.79 4.58 10.92
CA MET A 131 5.11 5.43 12.08
C MET A 131 4.35 4.96 13.31
N ALA A 132 4.88 5.27 14.50
CA ALA A 132 4.22 5.01 15.78
C ALA A 132 4.29 6.18 16.75
N GLY A 133 3.32 6.23 17.67
CA GLY A 133 3.29 7.19 18.77
C GLY A 133 2.98 8.62 18.35
N HIS A 134 3.33 9.56 19.24
CA HIS A 134 3.03 11.00 19.12
C HIS A 134 4.20 11.83 18.58
N SER A 135 5.33 11.21 18.27
CA SER A 135 6.60 11.89 17.96
C SER A 135 7.18 11.37 16.64
N LEU A 136 8.37 11.86 16.27
CA LEU A 136 9.11 11.46 15.05
C LEU A 136 9.67 10.03 15.17
N ASN A 137 8.80 9.03 15.12
CA ASN A 137 9.19 7.62 15.19
C ASN A 137 8.74 6.88 13.91
N LEU A 138 9.60 6.96 12.89
CA LEU A 138 9.50 6.14 11.68
C LEU A 138 10.08 4.75 11.98
N ILE A 139 9.21 3.74 12.00
CA ILE A 139 9.53 2.35 12.30
C ILE A 139 10.20 1.70 11.10
N SER A 140 9.55 1.81 9.94
CA SER A 140 9.99 1.15 8.74
C SER A 140 9.60 1.93 7.49
N VAL A 141 10.36 1.68 6.43
CA VAL A 141 10.10 2.17 5.07
C VAL A 141 10.09 0.99 4.12
N VAL A 142 9.26 1.07 3.08
CA VAL A 142 9.40 0.22 1.91
C VAL A 142 9.73 1.12 0.73
N GLU A 143 10.69 0.70 -0.06
CA GLU A 143 11.00 1.26 -1.38
C GLU A 143 10.91 0.13 -2.39
N ALA A 144 10.05 0.26 -3.39
CA ALA A 144 9.80 -0.78 -4.37
C ALA A 144 9.38 -0.21 -5.73
N THR A 145 9.36 -1.09 -6.73
CA THR A 145 8.68 -0.87 -8.00
C THR A 145 7.46 -1.78 -8.08
N LEU A 146 6.44 -1.34 -8.84
CA LEU A 146 5.34 -2.19 -9.26
C LEU A 146 5.34 -2.33 -10.78
N GLU A 147 5.09 -3.55 -11.24
CA GLU A 147 4.96 -3.90 -12.66
C GLU A 147 3.64 -4.65 -12.90
N ARG A 148 2.82 -4.19 -13.83
CA ARG A 148 1.59 -4.89 -14.26
C ARG A 148 1.96 -6.15 -15.03
N LYS A 149 1.35 -7.30 -14.71
CA LYS A 149 1.61 -8.58 -15.42
C LYS A 149 0.64 -8.87 -16.55
N SER A 150 -0.61 -8.41 -16.42
CA SER A 150 -1.71 -8.46 -17.40
C SER A 150 -2.96 -7.97 -16.70
#